data_AF-A0AAC9HG09-F1
#
_entry.id   AF-A0AAC9HG09-F1
#
_cell.length_a   1.000
_cell.length_b   1.000
_cell.length_c   1.000
_cell.angle_alpha   90.00
_cell.angle_beta   90.00
_cell.angle_gamma   90.00
#
_symmetry.space_group_name_H-M   'P 1'
#
loop_
_entity.id
_entity.type
_entity.pdbx_description
1 polymer ?
#
loop_
_entity_poly.entity_id
_entity_poly.type
_entity_poly.pdbx_seq_one_letter_code
_entity_poly.pdbx_strand_id
1 'polypeptide(L)'
;MEQSNKSQFQRSFRGYDPAEVDAYIASLHARLADLEKENGELKAGLDSYRKQEGLLRAALLTAEEAAAKVREKAAQEAARAVAAAEKKAASILKEAEAKARDLEADAAAYREEIRKRLYAYEREARVLLDRFYGMARRHVEALEREFVKEVEVLLARIDAEYGDLPRPVHPAASSGRGEVETTDALAAEWEDKETAALLGRTLTLDLADPEGRVLARRGESVTPELIERAVAAGLYGDLVAAAAGEGDTGS
;
A
#
# COMPACT_ATOMS: atom_id res chain seq x y z
N MET A 1 -6.85 -81.03 76.29
CA MET A 1 -7.64 -81.52 77.44
C MET A 1 -8.61 -82.55 76.90
N GLU A 2 -8.22 -83.81 77.04
CA GLU A 2 -8.96 -84.97 76.55
C GLU A 2 -9.99 -85.36 77.61
N GLN A 3 -11.17 -84.74 77.57
CA GLN A 3 -12.28 -85.17 78.41
C GLN A 3 -12.92 -86.41 77.79
N SER A 4 -12.31 -87.57 78.07
CA SER A 4 -13.00 -88.86 77.95
C SER A 4 -14.10 -88.92 79.00
N ASN A 5 -15.23 -88.29 78.70
CA ASN A 5 -16.44 -88.43 79.49
C ASN A 5 -16.98 -89.84 79.22
N LYS A 6 -16.57 -90.82 80.04
CA LYS A 6 -17.11 -92.18 80.00
C LYS A 6 -18.55 -92.13 80.50
N SER A 7 -19.47 -91.80 79.59
CA SER A 7 -20.91 -91.86 79.82
C SER A 7 -21.31 -93.31 80.08
N GLN A 8 -21.71 -93.64 81.30
CA GLN A 8 -22.23 -94.98 81.61
C GLN A 8 -23.74 -95.01 81.32
N PHE A 9 -24.15 -95.83 80.35
CA PHE A 9 -25.57 -96.03 80.02
C PHE A 9 -26.23 -97.01 81.00
N GLN A 10 -27.47 -96.75 81.43
CA GLN A 10 -28.24 -97.67 82.27
C GLN A 10 -28.60 -98.94 81.49
N ARG A 11 -28.44 -100.12 82.11
CA ARG A 11 -28.74 -101.42 81.49
C ARG A 11 -30.23 -101.78 81.65
N SER A 12 -30.88 -102.11 80.55
CA SER A 12 -32.28 -102.56 80.47
C SER A 12 -32.35 -104.03 80.04
N PHE A 13 -33.34 -104.78 80.50
CA PHE A 13 -33.51 -106.22 80.22
C PHE A 13 -33.68 -106.57 78.72
N ARG A 14 -33.94 -105.57 77.87
CA ARG A 14 -33.96 -105.68 76.40
C ARG A 14 -33.23 -104.50 75.74
N GLY A 15 -31.96 -104.30 76.09
CA GLY A 15 -31.11 -103.24 75.55
C GLY A 15 -30.25 -103.67 74.35
N TYR A 16 -29.64 -102.68 73.69
CA TYR A 16 -28.62 -102.88 72.66
C TYR A 16 -27.36 -103.55 73.23
N ASP A 17 -26.60 -104.26 72.39
CA ASP A 17 -25.33 -104.86 72.78
C ASP A 17 -24.32 -103.77 73.16
N PRO A 18 -23.80 -103.76 74.41
CA PRO A 18 -22.80 -102.79 74.84
C PRO A 18 -21.57 -102.70 73.92
N ALA A 19 -21.10 -103.83 73.36
CA ALA A 19 -19.89 -103.85 72.53
C ALA A 19 -20.10 -103.16 71.18
N GLU A 20 -21.27 -103.33 70.58
CA GLU A 20 -21.64 -102.69 69.30
C GLU A 20 -21.90 -101.19 69.48
N VAL A 21 -22.54 -100.81 70.59
CA VAL A 21 -22.75 -99.40 70.97
C VAL A 21 -21.42 -98.70 71.22
N ASP A 22 -20.50 -99.32 71.96
CA ASP A 22 -19.17 -98.76 72.23
C ASP A 22 -18.35 -98.57 70.94
N ALA A 23 -18.41 -99.53 70.01
CA ALA A 23 -17.76 -99.41 68.70
C ALA A 23 -18.37 -98.27 67.85
N TYR A 24 -19.70 -98.12 67.88
CA TYR A 24 -20.37 -97.02 67.18
C TYR A 24 -20.05 -95.64 67.80
N ILE A 25 -20.03 -95.53 69.13
CA ILE A 25 -19.63 -94.30 69.84
C ILE A 25 -18.17 -93.95 69.52
N ALA A 26 -17.26 -94.92 69.48
CA ALA A 26 -15.88 -94.69 69.08
C ALA A 26 -15.79 -94.15 67.63
N SER A 27 -16.60 -94.68 66.71
CA SER A 27 -16.70 -94.16 65.34
C SER A 27 -17.26 -92.74 65.27
N LEU A 28 -18.26 -92.41 66.09
CA LEU A 28 -18.83 -91.07 66.19
C LEU A 28 -17.83 -90.07 66.76
N HIS A 29 -17.05 -90.46 67.78
CA HIS A 29 -15.98 -89.64 68.34
C HIS A 29 -14.91 -89.34 67.29
N ALA A 30 -14.48 -90.33 66.52
CA ALA A 30 -13.52 -90.13 65.43
C ALA A 30 -14.06 -89.14 64.39
N ARG A 31 -15.32 -89.30 63.97
CA ARG A 31 -15.97 -88.40 63.01
C ARG A 31 -16.16 -86.97 63.54
N LEU A 32 -16.48 -86.82 64.83
CA LEU A 32 -16.56 -85.52 65.48
C LEU A 32 -15.19 -84.85 65.56
N ALA A 33 -14.14 -85.59 65.90
CA ALA A 33 -12.78 -85.07 65.92
C ALA A 33 -12.32 -84.61 64.52
N ASP A 34 -12.63 -85.37 63.47
CA ASP A 34 -12.36 -84.99 62.08
C ASP A 34 -13.12 -83.72 61.68
N LEU A 35 -14.42 -83.63 62.03
CA LEU A 35 -15.24 -82.44 61.78
C LEU A 35 -14.75 -81.22 62.56
N GLU A 36 -14.32 -81.38 63.81
CA GLU A 36 -13.75 -80.30 64.61
C GLU A 36 -12.44 -79.78 64.01
N LYS A 37 -11.60 -80.69 63.52
CA LYS A 37 -10.36 -80.36 62.82
C LYS A 37 -10.66 -79.60 61.52
N GLU A 38 -11.55 -80.13 60.68
CA GLU A 38 -11.96 -79.50 59.42
C GLU A 38 -12.59 -78.12 59.66
N ASN A 39 -13.42 -77.98 60.71
CA ASN A 39 -14.01 -76.71 61.11
C ASN A 39 -12.94 -75.70 61.54
N GLY A 40 -11.92 -76.15 62.26
CA GLY A 40 -10.76 -75.34 62.64
C GLY A 40 -9.98 -74.83 61.43
N GLU A 41 -9.68 -75.72 60.48
CA GLU A 41 -8.99 -75.38 59.22
C GLU A 41 -9.81 -74.40 58.37
N LEU A 42 -11.12 -74.63 58.25
CA LEU A 42 -12.05 -73.74 57.54
C LEU A 42 -12.11 -72.35 58.18
N LYS A 43 -12.19 -72.27 59.52
CA LYS A 43 -12.17 -70.99 60.25
C LYS A 43 -10.86 -70.24 60.03
N ALA A 44 -9.72 -70.94 60.13
CA ALA A 44 -8.41 -70.35 59.89
C ALA A 44 -8.27 -69.82 58.45
N GLY A 45 -8.76 -70.58 57.46
CA GLY A 45 -8.81 -70.15 56.06
C GLY A 45 -9.68 -68.91 55.88
N LEU A 46 -10.87 -68.89 56.49
CA LEU A 46 -11.82 -67.79 56.41
C LEU A 46 -11.26 -66.50 57.04
N ASP A 47 -10.56 -66.61 58.17
CA ASP A 47 -9.87 -65.47 58.78
C ASP A 47 -8.71 -64.96 57.94
N SER A 48 -7.98 -65.85 57.25
CA SER A 48 -6.96 -65.46 56.27
C SER A 48 -7.57 -64.65 55.12
N TYR A 49 -8.67 -65.14 54.53
CA TYR A 49 -9.35 -64.43 53.44
C TYR A 49 -9.88 -63.07 53.89
N ARG A 50 -10.46 -62.97 55.09
CA ARG A 50 -10.92 -61.67 55.65
C ARG A 50 -9.77 -60.69 55.80
N LYS A 51 -8.59 -61.15 56.27
CA LYS A 51 -7.39 -60.29 56.37
C LYS A 51 -6.92 -59.83 55.00
N GLN A 52 -6.86 -60.73 54.02
CA GLN A 52 -6.48 -60.40 52.64
C GLN A 52 -7.46 -59.41 52.01
N GLU A 53 -8.76 -59.59 52.21
CA GLU A 53 -9.80 -58.67 51.74
C GLU A 53 -9.63 -57.28 52.37
N GLY A 54 -9.37 -57.20 53.67
CA GLY A 54 -9.10 -55.93 54.35
C GLY A 54 -7.88 -55.19 53.79
N LEU A 55 -6.78 -55.93 53.56
CA LEU A 55 -5.58 -55.40 52.91
C LEU A 55 -5.87 -54.91 51.49
N LEU A 56 -6.62 -55.69 50.70
CA LEU A 56 -6.97 -55.32 49.33
C LEU A 56 -7.83 -54.05 49.30
N ARG A 57 -8.82 -53.95 50.19
CA ARG A 57 -9.65 -52.74 50.32
C ARG A 57 -8.82 -51.51 50.70
N ALA A 58 -7.88 -51.65 51.64
CA ALA A 58 -6.98 -50.56 52.01
C ALA A 58 -6.04 -50.17 50.85
N ALA A 59 -5.51 -51.14 50.11
CA ALA A 59 -4.70 -50.90 48.93
C ALA A 59 -5.48 -50.19 47.82
N LEU A 60 -6.74 -50.57 47.59
CA LEU A 60 -7.61 -49.91 46.62
C LEU A 60 -7.89 -48.46 47.02
N LEU A 61 -8.25 -48.21 48.28
CA LEU A 61 -8.51 -46.86 48.76
C LEU A 61 -7.28 -45.96 48.61
N THR A 62 -6.10 -46.46 48.99
CA THR A 62 -4.85 -45.71 48.83
C THR A 62 -4.48 -45.47 47.37
N ALA A 63 -4.74 -46.44 46.48
CA ALA A 63 -4.54 -46.28 45.05
C ALA A 63 -5.52 -45.24 44.45
N GLU A 64 -6.78 -45.22 44.89
CA GLU A 64 -7.77 -44.22 44.49
C GLU A 64 -7.37 -42.82 44.95
N GLU A 65 -6.97 -42.66 46.21
CA GLU A 65 -6.46 -41.39 46.74
C GLU A 65 -5.21 -40.91 46.01
N ALA A 66 -4.28 -41.81 45.71
CA ALA A 66 -3.09 -41.49 44.94
C ALA A 66 -3.45 -41.06 43.51
N ALA A 67 -4.36 -41.77 42.85
CA ALA A 67 -4.84 -41.42 41.52
C ALA A 67 -5.54 -40.05 41.52
N ALA A 68 -6.35 -39.75 42.54
CA ALA A 68 -7.00 -38.45 42.70
C ALA A 68 -5.96 -37.32 42.86
N LYS A 69 -4.96 -37.51 43.73
CA LYS A 69 -3.86 -36.54 43.93
C LYS A 69 -3.05 -36.31 42.65
N VAL A 70 -2.79 -37.36 41.87
CA VAL A 70 -2.07 -37.24 40.59
C VAL A 70 -2.91 -36.42 39.59
N ARG A 71 -4.22 -36.71 39.49
CA ARG A 71 -5.12 -35.93 38.61
C ARG A 71 -5.19 -34.47 39.01
N GLU A 72 -5.32 -34.18 40.30
CA GLU A 72 -5.36 -32.82 40.81
C GLU A 72 -4.05 -32.06 40.52
N LYS A 73 -2.90 -32.67 40.78
CA LYS A 73 -1.59 -32.07 40.46
C LYS A 73 -1.43 -31.83 38.97
N ALA A 74 -1.77 -32.79 38.13
CA ALA A 74 -1.70 -32.63 36.67
C ALA A 74 -2.60 -31.48 36.19
N ALA A 75 -3.80 -31.34 36.74
CA ALA A 75 -4.69 -30.22 36.42
C ALA A 75 -4.12 -28.86 36.85
N GLN A 76 -3.55 -28.78 38.06
CA GLN A 76 -2.90 -27.56 38.56
C GLN A 76 -1.67 -27.20 37.72
N GLU A 77 -0.83 -28.17 37.36
CA GLU A 77 0.34 -27.98 36.51
C GLU A 77 -0.04 -27.53 35.10
N ALA A 78 -1.07 -28.14 34.50
CA ALA A 78 -1.62 -27.72 33.22
C ALA A 78 -2.13 -26.27 33.27
N ALA A 79 -2.90 -25.91 34.30
CA ALA A 79 -3.37 -24.54 34.48
C ALA A 79 -2.21 -23.54 34.64
N ARG A 80 -1.17 -23.89 35.40
CA ARG A 80 0.04 -23.07 35.54
C ARG A 80 0.80 -22.92 34.23
N ALA A 81 0.92 -24.00 33.45
CA ALA A 81 1.59 -23.99 32.16
C ALA A 81 0.85 -23.08 31.17
N VAL A 82 -0.48 -23.17 31.11
CA VAL A 82 -1.31 -22.28 30.28
C VAL A 82 -1.16 -20.82 30.72
N ALA A 83 -1.31 -20.53 32.01
CA ALA A 83 -1.16 -19.16 32.52
C ALA A 83 0.25 -18.58 32.25
N ALA A 84 1.30 -19.39 32.36
CA ALA A 84 2.67 -18.97 32.04
C ALA A 84 2.83 -18.70 30.54
N ALA A 85 2.25 -19.54 29.67
CA ALA A 85 2.26 -19.34 28.23
C ALA A 85 1.50 -18.08 27.83
N GLU A 86 0.32 -17.84 28.40
CA GLU A 86 -0.48 -16.63 28.18
C GLU A 86 0.28 -15.37 28.60
N LYS A 87 0.91 -15.38 29.78
CA LYS A 87 1.74 -14.26 30.25
C LYS A 87 2.91 -13.99 29.30
N LYS A 88 3.57 -15.05 28.82
CA LYS A 88 4.68 -14.92 27.87
C LYS A 88 4.20 -14.38 26.53
N ALA A 89 3.07 -14.85 26.02
CA ALA A 89 2.46 -14.35 24.80
C ALA A 89 2.10 -12.85 24.93
N ALA A 90 1.49 -12.44 26.04
CA ALA A 90 1.18 -11.05 26.32
C ALA A 90 2.43 -10.15 26.36
N SER A 91 3.54 -10.64 26.95
CA SER A 91 4.82 -9.93 26.95
C SER A 91 5.36 -9.75 25.53
N ILE A 92 5.36 -10.83 24.74
CA ILE A 92 5.83 -10.81 23.34
C ILE A 92 5.01 -9.82 22.51
N LEU A 93 3.67 -9.83 22.66
CA LEU A 93 2.79 -8.90 21.97
C LEU A 93 3.10 -7.45 22.35
N LYS A 94 3.25 -7.17 23.65
CA LYS A 94 3.58 -5.81 24.12
C LYS A 94 4.94 -5.33 23.59
N GLU A 95 5.95 -6.20 23.56
CA GLU A 95 7.26 -5.88 23.00
C GLU A 95 7.20 -5.66 21.49
N ALA A 96 6.40 -6.46 20.77
CA ALA A 96 6.20 -6.30 19.33
C ALA A 96 5.47 -4.99 19.01
N GLU A 97 4.43 -4.64 19.78
CA GLU A 97 3.72 -3.36 19.65
C GLU A 97 4.63 -2.16 19.93
N ALA A 98 5.48 -2.24 20.97
CA ALA A 98 6.44 -1.18 21.26
C ALA A 98 7.42 -1.00 20.10
N LYS A 99 8.01 -2.09 19.59
CA LYS A 99 8.92 -2.04 18.43
C LYS A 99 8.23 -1.53 17.17
N ALA A 100 6.97 -1.89 16.94
CA ALA A 100 6.20 -1.39 15.80
C ALA A 100 6.00 0.13 15.90
N ARG A 101 5.65 0.64 17.07
CA ARG A 101 5.52 2.09 17.32
C ARG A 101 6.84 2.83 17.12
N ASP A 102 7.94 2.27 17.62
CA ASP A 102 9.27 2.86 17.45
C ASP A 102 9.64 2.93 15.96
N LEU A 103 9.41 1.84 15.22
CA LEU A 103 9.68 1.78 13.79
C LEU A 103 8.78 2.74 12.98
N GLU A 104 7.52 2.90 13.36
CA GLU A 104 6.61 3.88 12.76
C GLU A 104 7.08 5.32 13.01
N ALA A 105 7.55 5.61 14.23
CA ALA A 105 8.10 6.91 14.59
C ALA A 105 9.40 7.21 13.81
N ASP A 106 10.31 6.25 13.73
CA ASP A 106 11.54 6.36 12.95
C ASP A 106 11.25 6.55 11.46
N ALA A 107 10.31 5.79 10.91
CA ALA A 107 9.89 5.94 9.52
C ALA A 107 9.23 7.31 9.26
N ALA A 108 8.45 7.84 10.21
CA ALA A 108 7.88 9.18 10.10
C ALA A 108 8.96 10.26 10.12
N ALA A 109 9.92 10.18 11.05
CA ALA A 109 11.05 11.09 11.12
C ALA A 109 11.89 11.05 9.84
N TYR A 110 12.16 9.85 9.31
CA TYR A 110 12.89 9.67 8.07
C TYR A 110 12.16 10.28 6.86
N ARG A 111 10.84 10.11 6.76
CA ARG A 111 10.03 10.75 5.70
C ARG A 111 10.09 12.26 5.77
N GLU A 112 10.01 12.85 6.96
CA GLU A 112 10.12 14.29 7.15
C GLU A 112 11.52 14.82 6.77
N GLU A 113 12.57 14.08 7.11
CA GLU A 113 13.94 14.43 6.70
C GLU A 113 14.11 14.38 5.17
N ILE A 114 13.59 13.35 4.50
CA ILE A 114 13.58 13.28 3.03
C ILE A 114 12.84 14.48 2.44
N ARG A 115 11.65 14.81 2.94
CA ARG A 115 10.87 15.96 2.47
C ARG A 115 11.67 17.26 2.60
N LYS A 116 12.29 17.50 3.74
CA LYS A 116 13.14 18.68 3.96
C LYS A 116 14.27 18.77 2.94
N ARG A 117 14.95 17.66 2.65
CA ARG A 117 16.02 17.60 1.65
C ARG A 117 15.50 17.87 0.24
N LEU A 118 14.36 17.28 -0.13
CA LEU A 118 13.73 17.54 -1.42
C LEU A 118 13.41 19.04 -1.59
N TYR A 119 12.79 19.66 -0.60
CA TYR A 119 12.53 21.10 -0.63
C TYR A 119 13.80 21.96 -0.71
N ALA A 120 14.89 21.53 -0.05
CA ALA A 120 16.18 22.20 -0.16
C ALA A 120 16.74 22.10 -1.59
N TYR A 121 16.70 20.90 -2.19
CA TYR A 121 17.16 20.69 -3.57
C TYR A 121 16.30 21.44 -4.59
N GLU A 122 14.98 21.47 -4.44
CA GLU A 122 14.09 22.26 -5.31
C GLU A 122 14.42 23.75 -5.25
N ARG A 123 14.72 24.27 -4.04
CA ARG A 123 15.15 25.65 -3.85
C ARG A 123 16.49 25.91 -4.51
N GLU A 124 17.47 25.03 -4.30
CA GLU A 124 18.80 25.15 -4.92
C GLU A 124 18.71 25.11 -6.45
N ALA A 125 17.91 24.20 -7.01
CA ALA A 125 17.67 24.11 -8.44
C ALA A 125 17.00 25.37 -8.99
N ARG A 126 16.01 25.92 -8.28
CA ARG A 126 15.35 27.18 -8.67
C ARG A 126 16.34 28.35 -8.69
N VAL A 127 17.14 28.50 -7.64
CA VAL A 127 18.18 29.55 -7.58
C VAL A 127 19.20 29.38 -8.70
N LEU A 128 19.59 28.15 -9.02
CA LEU A 128 20.51 27.87 -10.13
C LEU A 128 19.89 28.25 -11.48
N LEU A 129 18.62 27.90 -11.71
CA LEU A 129 17.88 28.27 -12.91
C LEU A 129 17.75 29.79 -13.04
N ASP A 130 17.36 30.49 -11.98
CA ASP A 130 17.24 31.95 -11.96
C ASP A 130 18.59 32.61 -12.31
N ARG A 131 19.69 32.09 -11.75
CA ARG A 131 21.05 32.54 -12.08
C ARG A 131 21.41 32.28 -13.53
N PHE A 132 21.05 31.11 -14.07
CA PHE A 132 21.29 30.74 -15.47
C PHE A 132 20.51 31.65 -16.42
N TYR A 133 19.21 31.84 -16.21
CA TYR A 133 18.40 32.74 -17.02
C TYR A 133 18.89 34.19 -16.95
N GLY A 134 19.28 34.67 -15.76
CA GLY A 134 19.89 35.99 -15.62
C GLY A 134 21.22 36.13 -16.37
N MET A 135 22.01 35.06 -16.45
CA MET A 135 23.25 35.04 -17.25
C MET A 135 22.96 35.04 -18.74
N ALA A 136 22.06 34.17 -19.21
CA ALA A 136 21.64 34.10 -20.61
C ALA A 136 21.09 35.45 -21.10
N ARG A 137 20.20 36.07 -20.31
CA ARG A 137 19.65 37.40 -20.61
C ARG A 137 20.75 38.46 -20.76
N ARG A 138 21.73 38.51 -19.85
CA ARG A 138 22.86 39.44 -19.95
C ARG A 138 23.70 39.22 -21.21
N HIS A 139 23.89 37.97 -21.63
CA HIS A 139 24.62 37.65 -22.85
C HIS A 139 23.85 38.08 -24.11
N VAL A 140 22.53 37.85 -24.15
CA VAL A 140 21.67 38.33 -25.25
C VAL A 140 21.70 39.85 -25.34
N GLU A 141 21.48 40.56 -24.22
CA GLU A 141 21.53 42.02 -24.19
C GLU A 141 22.92 42.57 -24.57
N ALA A 142 24.00 41.83 -24.28
CA ALA A 142 25.36 42.22 -24.71
C ALA A 142 25.53 42.08 -26.22
N LEU A 143 25.08 40.97 -26.79
CA LEU A 143 25.14 40.73 -28.24
C LEU A 143 24.29 41.73 -29.02
N GLU A 144 23.08 42.03 -28.54
CA GLU A 144 22.22 43.07 -29.13
C GLU A 144 22.92 44.44 -29.16
N ARG A 145 23.58 44.83 -28.05
CA ARG A 145 24.33 46.09 -28.00
C ARG A 145 25.52 46.12 -28.94
N GLU A 146 26.22 45.01 -29.12
CA GLU A 146 27.33 44.91 -30.07
C GLU A 146 26.82 45.00 -31.51
N PHE A 147 25.75 44.27 -31.83
CA PHE A 147 25.11 44.29 -33.15
C PHE A 147 24.58 45.68 -33.53
N VAL A 148 23.89 46.37 -32.61
CA VAL A 148 23.38 47.73 -32.87
C VAL A 148 24.53 48.69 -33.19
N LYS A 149 25.66 48.60 -32.45
CA LYS A 149 26.84 49.43 -32.75
C LYS A 149 27.42 49.13 -34.13
N GLU A 150 27.50 47.85 -34.52
CA GLU A 150 27.97 47.48 -35.86
C GLU A 150 27.03 48.02 -36.96
N VAL A 151 25.72 47.92 -36.74
CA VAL A 151 24.71 48.47 -37.67
C VAL A 151 24.80 50.00 -37.74
N GLU A 152 24.95 50.70 -36.61
CA GLU A 152 25.12 52.16 -36.59
C GLU A 152 26.37 52.60 -37.36
N VAL A 153 27.48 51.90 -37.20
CA VAL A 153 28.73 52.17 -37.95
C VAL A 153 28.53 51.93 -39.44
N LEU A 154 27.84 50.85 -39.81
CA LEU A 154 27.55 50.53 -41.20
C LEU A 154 26.59 51.53 -41.84
N LEU A 155 25.54 51.94 -41.13
CA LEU A 155 24.62 52.99 -41.56
C LEU A 155 25.33 54.33 -41.72
N ALA A 156 26.16 54.73 -40.76
CA ALA A 156 26.95 55.96 -40.88
C ALA A 156 27.89 55.95 -42.09
N ARG A 157 28.48 54.79 -42.40
CA ARG A 157 29.26 54.59 -43.63
C ARG A 157 28.39 54.72 -44.88
N ILE A 158 27.24 54.06 -44.89
CA ILE A 158 26.29 54.11 -46.00
C ILE A 158 25.84 55.56 -46.21
N ASP A 159 25.43 56.28 -45.17
CA ASP A 159 25.00 57.68 -45.24
C ASP A 159 26.11 58.60 -45.78
N ALA A 160 27.38 58.35 -45.42
CA ALA A 160 28.51 59.07 -46.00
C ALA A 160 28.68 58.76 -47.50
N GLU A 161 28.61 57.47 -47.90
CA GLU A 161 28.65 57.06 -49.30
C GLU A 161 27.47 57.63 -50.10
N TYR A 162 26.26 57.73 -49.52
CA TYR A 162 25.09 58.35 -50.14
C TYR A 162 25.17 59.88 -50.19
N GLY A 163 25.79 60.53 -49.21
CA GLY A 163 25.99 61.98 -49.17
C GLY A 163 26.93 62.48 -50.27
N ASP A 164 27.90 61.65 -50.66
CA ASP A 164 28.86 61.91 -51.73
C ASP A 164 28.32 61.59 -53.15
N LEU A 165 27.12 61.00 -53.25
CA LEU A 165 26.49 60.79 -54.55
C LEU A 165 26.11 62.15 -55.17
N PRO A 166 26.48 62.41 -56.44
CA PRO A 166 26.06 63.61 -57.13
C PRO A 166 24.54 63.62 -57.23
N ARG A 167 23.90 64.57 -56.55
CA ARG A 167 22.45 64.75 -56.64
C ARG A 167 22.07 65.00 -58.09
N PRO A 168 21.12 64.26 -58.68
CA PRO A 168 20.65 64.55 -60.02
C PRO A 168 20.08 65.96 -60.03
N VAL A 169 20.68 66.83 -60.85
CA VAL A 169 20.14 68.16 -61.10
C VAL A 169 18.90 67.95 -61.96
N HIS A 170 17.74 67.89 -61.34
CA HIS A 170 16.50 67.98 -62.09
C HIS A 170 16.46 69.37 -62.73
N PRO A 171 16.38 69.47 -64.07
CA PRO A 171 16.12 70.76 -64.70
C PRO A 171 14.80 71.29 -64.12
N ALA A 172 14.80 72.56 -63.71
CA ALA A 172 13.65 73.21 -63.10
C ALA A 172 12.40 72.94 -63.94
N ALA A 173 11.49 72.11 -63.42
CA ALA A 173 10.21 71.87 -64.07
C ALA A 173 9.42 73.19 -64.06
N SER A 174 9.16 73.71 -65.26
CA SER A 174 8.11 74.67 -65.49
C SER A 174 6.78 74.13 -64.98
N SER A 175 6.04 74.99 -64.29
CA SER A 175 4.60 74.89 -64.02
C SER A 175 3.81 73.95 -64.95
N GLY A 176 3.27 72.88 -64.38
CA GLY A 176 2.30 71.99 -65.02
C GLY A 176 1.58 71.14 -63.96
N ARG A 177 0.24 71.16 -63.97
CA ARG A 177 -0.62 70.20 -63.26
C ARG A 177 -0.35 68.78 -63.78
N GLY A 178 -0.43 67.79 -62.88
CA GLY A 178 -0.10 66.38 -63.11
C GLY A 178 1.19 66.07 -62.33
N GLU A 179 1.27 65.13 -61.41
CA GLU A 179 0.60 63.85 -61.25
C GLU A 179 0.50 63.54 -59.74
N VAL A 180 -0.70 63.21 -59.26
CA VAL A 180 -0.89 62.43 -58.01
C VAL A 180 -1.14 60.95 -58.38
N GLU A 181 -1.09 60.59 -59.66
CA GLU A 181 -1.47 59.25 -60.14
C GLU A 181 -0.36 58.19 -59.97
N THR A 182 0.91 58.58 -59.74
CA THR A 182 2.01 57.59 -59.69
C THR A 182 2.11 56.85 -58.36
N THR A 183 1.69 57.44 -57.24
CA THR A 183 1.62 56.72 -55.95
C THR A 183 0.42 55.78 -55.89
N ASP A 184 -0.71 56.18 -56.46
CA ASP A 184 -1.91 55.34 -56.52
C ASP A 184 -1.75 54.19 -57.52
N ALA A 185 -1.12 54.43 -58.68
CA ALA A 185 -0.88 53.37 -59.67
C ALA A 185 0.13 52.32 -59.17
N LEU A 186 1.18 52.74 -58.46
CA LEU A 186 2.14 51.81 -57.87
C LEU A 186 1.54 51.08 -56.66
N ALA A 187 0.75 51.74 -55.82
CA ALA A 187 0.03 51.09 -54.73
C ALA A 187 -0.97 50.04 -55.25
N ALA A 188 -1.70 50.35 -56.32
CA ALA A 188 -2.63 49.41 -56.97
C ALA A 188 -1.91 48.20 -57.58
N GLU A 189 -0.75 48.39 -58.23
CA GLU A 189 0.05 47.27 -58.74
C GLU A 189 0.61 46.35 -57.63
N TRP A 190 0.82 46.88 -56.43
CA TRP A 190 1.29 46.09 -55.29
C TRP A 190 0.13 45.35 -54.59
N GLU A 191 -1.04 46.00 -54.44
CA GLU A 191 -2.26 45.36 -53.93
C GLU A 191 -2.72 44.20 -54.84
N ASP A 192 -2.62 44.34 -56.16
CA ASP A 192 -2.94 43.27 -57.12
C ASP A 192 -1.97 42.07 -57.01
N LYS A 193 -0.69 42.31 -56.71
CA LYS A 193 0.31 41.24 -56.51
C LYS A 193 0.14 40.54 -55.17
N GLU A 194 -0.20 41.27 -54.11
CA GLU A 194 -0.43 40.70 -52.79
C GLU A 194 -1.72 39.86 -52.75
N THR A 195 -2.80 40.35 -53.36
CA THR A 195 -4.06 39.59 -53.46
C THR A 195 -3.88 38.31 -54.30
N ALA A 196 -3.13 38.36 -55.40
CA ALA A 196 -2.79 37.19 -56.21
C ALA A 196 -1.96 36.13 -55.45
N ALA A 197 -1.10 36.56 -54.51
CA ALA A 197 -0.29 35.66 -53.69
C ALA A 197 -1.10 34.92 -52.61
N LEU A 198 -2.24 35.47 -52.20
CA LEU A 198 -3.12 34.90 -51.18
C LEU A 198 -4.11 33.88 -51.76
N LEU A 199 -4.52 34.05 -53.02
CA LEU A 199 -5.47 33.18 -53.70
C LEU A 199 -5.02 31.71 -53.71
N GLY A 200 -5.86 30.82 -53.19
CA GLY A 200 -5.60 29.39 -53.13
C GLY A 200 -4.80 28.90 -51.92
N ARG A 201 -4.33 29.78 -51.02
CA ARG A 201 -3.79 29.38 -49.71
C ARG A 201 -4.92 28.93 -48.78
N THR A 202 -4.64 27.98 -47.89
CA THR A 202 -5.60 27.51 -46.88
C THR A 202 -5.43 28.28 -45.58
N LEU A 203 -6.53 28.72 -44.98
CA LEU A 203 -6.51 29.41 -43.70
C LEU A 203 -6.02 28.50 -42.57
N THR A 204 -5.06 28.99 -41.79
CA THR A 204 -4.52 28.31 -40.60
C THR A 204 -5.29 28.62 -39.32
N LEU A 205 -6.07 29.71 -39.32
CA LEU A 205 -6.92 30.17 -38.22
C LEU A 205 -8.32 30.52 -38.73
N ASP A 206 -9.31 30.54 -37.83
CA ASP A 206 -10.65 31.00 -38.15
C ASP A 206 -10.63 32.53 -38.34
N LEU A 207 -11.19 33.02 -39.44
CA LEU A 207 -11.36 34.45 -39.69
C LEU A 207 -12.72 34.87 -39.15
N ALA A 208 -12.74 35.73 -38.13
CA ALA A 208 -13.96 36.25 -37.53
C ALA A 208 -13.95 37.78 -37.48
N ASP A 209 -15.12 38.35 -37.67
CA ASP A 209 -15.38 39.77 -37.47
C ASP A 209 -15.26 40.14 -35.96
N PRO A 210 -14.84 41.36 -35.57
CA PRO A 210 -14.92 41.85 -34.19
C PRO A 210 -16.28 41.65 -33.50
N GLU A 211 -17.38 41.48 -34.24
CA GLU A 211 -18.70 41.11 -33.69
C GLU A 211 -18.90 39.60 -33.45
N GLY A 212 -17.86 38.77 -33.64
CA GLY A 212 -17.87 37.33 -33.38
C GLY A 212 -18.48 36.46 -34.49
N ARG A 213 -18.74 37.04 -35.67
CA ARG A 213 -19.25 36.31 -36.84
C ARG A 213 -18.10 35.72 -37.64
N VAL A 214 -18.05 34.39 -37.75
CA VAL A 214 -17.00 33.67 -38.50
C VAL A 214 -17.26 33.84 -40.00
N LEU A 215 -16.32 34.51 -40.69
CA LEU A 215 -16.36 34.80 -42.13
C LEU A 215 -15.84 33.63 -42.96
N ALA A 216 -14.82 32.94 -42.47
CA ALA A 216 -14.26 31.71 -43.04
C ALA A 216 -13.59 30.86 -41.94
N ARG A 217 -13.65 29.54 -42.09
CA ARG A 217 -13.09 28.59 -41.10
C ARG A 217 -11.69 28.12 -41.48
N ARG A 218 -10.92 27.73 -40.48
CA ARG A 218 -9.61 27.07 -40.63
C ARG A 218 -9.73 25.88 -41.59
N GLY A 219 -8.89 25.87 -42.61
CA GLY A 219 -8.86 24.87 -43.68
C GLY A 219 -9.60 25.26 -44.95
N GLU A 220 -10.36 26.36 -44.97
CA GLU A 220 -10.94 26.91 -46.20
C GLU A 220 -9.87 27.61 -47.05
N SER A 221 -9.97 27.47 -48.37
CA SER A 221 -9.08 28.15 -49.31
C SER A 221 -9.50 29.61 -49.49
N VAL A 222 -8.52 30.52 -49.54
CA VAL A 222 -8.76 31.93 -49.84
C VAL A 222 -9.24 32.07 -51.29
N THR A 223 -10.52 32.43 -51.44
CA THR A 223 -11.18 32.74 -52.71
C THR A 223 -11.26 34.25 -52.94
N PRO A 224 -11.43 34.72 -54.20
CA PRO A 224 -11.60 36.14 -54.49
C PRO A 224 -12.75 36.78 -53.71
N GLU A 225 -13.87 36.07 -53.59
CA GLU A 225 -15.05 36.52 -52.82
C GLU A 225 -14.76 36.66 -51.32
N LEU A 226 -13.85 35.85 -50.77
CA LEU A 226 -13.46 35.96 -49.36
C LEU A 226 -12.56 37.18 -49.13
N ILE A 227 -11.67 37.50 -50.07
CA ILE A 227 -10.82 38.70 -50.02
C ILE A 227 -11.69 39.96 -50.07
N GLU A 228 -12.64 40.05 -51.01
CA GLU A 228 -13.55 41.18 -51.10
C GLU A 228 -14.38 41.37 -49.82
N ARG A 229 -14.88 40.27 -49.23
CA ARG A 229 -15.61 40.31 -47.96
C ARG A 229 -14.74 40.75 -46.79
N ALA A 230 -13.48 40.31 -46.75
CA ALA A 230 -12.54 40.71 -45.71
C ALA A 230 -12.15 42.19 -45.85
N VAL A 231 -11.91 42.68 -47.07
CA VAL A 231 -11.64 44.11 -47.35
C VAL A 231 -12.86 44.97 -46.99
N ALA A 232 -14.07 44.55 -47.37
CA ALA A 232 -15.30 45.26 -47.02
C ALA A 232 -15.56 45.32 -45.50
N ALA A 233 -15.09 44.31 -44.76
CA ALA A 233 -15.14 44.28 -43.29
C ALA A 233 -13.92 44.94 -42.61
N GLY A 234 -12.92 45.41 -43.36
CA GLY A 234 -11.69 46.00 -42.83
C GLY A 234 -10.70 44.98 -42.22
N LEU A 235 -10.86 43.69 -42.50
CA LEU A 235 -10.14 42.56 -41.91
C LEU A 235 -9.09 41.97 -42.86
N TYR A 236 -8.57 42.76 -43.80
CA TYR A 236 -7.58 42.29 -44.77
C TYR A 236 -6.27 41.84 -44.09
N GLY A 237 -5.83 42.57 -43.05
CA GLY A 237 -4.65 42.20 -42.26
C GLY A 237 -4.80 40.85 -41.53
N ASP A 238 -5.99 40.57 -40.99
CA ASP A 238 -6.28 39.31 -40.30
C ASP A 238 -6.37 38.13 -41.28
N LEU A 239 -6.87 38.38 -42.50
CA LEU A 239 -6.88 37.39 -43.59
C LEU A 239 -5.44 37.06 -44.03
N VAL A 240 -4.56 38.05 -44.15
CA VAL A 240 -3.13 37.83 -44.46
C VAL A 240 -2.47 37.01 -43.35
N ALA A 241 -2.68 37.36 -42.07
CA ALA A 241 -2.12 36.61 -40.94
C ALA A 241 -2.64 35.16 -40.89
N ALA A 242 -3.94 34.95 -41.10
CA ALA A 242 -4.56 33.63 -41.12
C ALA A 242 -4.08 32.78 -42.32
N ALA A 243 -3.73 33.40 -43.45
CA ALA A 243 -3.22 32.72 -44.65
C ALA A 243 -1.69 32.54 -44.67
N ALA A 244 -0.93 33.39 -43.95
CA ALA A 244 0.53 33.38 -43.94
C ALA A 244 1.12 32.39 -42.94
N GLY A 245 0.39 32.02 -41.87
CA GLY A 245 0.82 30.95 -40.97
C GLY A 245 2.17 31.19 -40.27
N GLU A 246 2.52 32.44 -40.01
CA GLU A 246 3.67 32.84 -39.18
C GLU A 246 3.28 34.03 -38.30
N GLY A 247 3.51 33.91 -36.99
CA GLY A 247 3.60 35.05 -36.10
C GLY A 247 2.64 35.05 -34.92
N ASP A 248 2.79 34.05 -34.06
CA ASP A 248 2.80 34.29 -32.62
C ASP A 248 3.77 35.46 -32.34
N THR A 249 3.23 36.67 -32.17
CA THR A 249 3.88 37.75 -31.42
C THR A 249 2.86 38.27 -30.44
N GLY A 250 3.12 38.00 -29.16
CA GLY A 250 2.16 38.14 -28.10
C GLY A 250 1.72 39.57 -27.78
N SER A 251 0.60 39.63 -27.08
CA SER A 251 0.58 40.15 -25.72
C SER A 251 -0.55 39.53 -24.90
#